data_AF-A0A383S2R9-F1
#
_entry.id   AF-A0A383S2R9-F1
#
_cell.length_a   1.000
_cell.length_b   1.000
_cell.length_c   1.000
_cell.angle_alpha   90.00
_cell.angle_beta   90.00
_cell.angle_gamma   90.00
#
_symmetry.space_group_name_H-M   'P 1'
#
loop_
_entity.id
_entity.type
_entity.pdbx_description
1 polymer ?
#
loop_
_entity_poly.entity_id
_entity_poly.type
_entity_poly.pdbx_seq_one_letter_code
_entity_poly.pdbx_strand_id
1 'polypeptide(L)' 'MRSRLDIFVKDMGIVTAAAKSVGLSTPVAAAAEQLYLQGARRGLGAKDDSTVITVIAPERD' A
#
# COMPACT_ATOMS: atom_id res chain seq x y z
N MET A 1 -5.22 -14.66 12.58
CA MET A 1 -4.11 -14.37 11.64
C MET A 1 -4.23 -12.91 11.24
N ARG A 2 -3.16 -12.11 11.32
CA ARG A 2 -3.16 -10.70 10.87
C ARG A 2 -2.61 -10.63 9.46
N SER A 3 -3.22 -9.79 8.62
CA SER A 3 -2.79 -9.60 7.23
C SER A 3 -1.63 -8.61 7.20
N ARG A 4 -0.53 -8.93 6.49
CA ARG A 4 0.71 -8.13 6.54
C ARG A 4 0.71 -6.99 5.53
N LEU A 5 1.29 -5.86 5.92
CA LEU A 5 1.43 -4.68 5.07
C LEU A 5 2.21 -4.96 3.77
N ASP A 6 3.25 -5.79 3.82
CA ASP A 6 4.02 -6.13 2.61
C ASP A 6 3.28 -7.06 1.63
N ILE A 7 2.27 -7.81 2.08
CA ILE A 7 1.36 -8.54 1.19
C ILE A 7 0.57 -7.55 0.35
N PHE A 8 0.11 -6.44 0.94
CA PHE A 8 -0.60 -5.38 0.22
C PHE A 8 0.28 -4.61 -0.76
N VAL A 9 1.59 -4.48 -0.50
CA VAL A 9 2.54 -3.97 -1.51
C VAL A 9 2.51 -4.85 -2.76
N LYS A 10 2.62 -6.17 -2.57
CA LYS A 10 2.58 -7.15 -3.67
C LYS A 10 1.22 -7.12 -4.39
N ASP A 11 0.11 -7.13 -3.65
CA ASP A 11 -1.23 -7.15 -4.24
C ASP A 11 -1.53 -5.88 -5.04
N MET A 12 -1.14 -4.69 -4.55
CA MET A 12 -1.30 -3.45 -5.31
C MET A 12 -0.45 -3.40 -6.57
N GLY A 13 0.77 -3.95 -6.54
CA GLY A 13 1.59 -4.11 -7.75
C GLY A 13 0.93 -5.01 -8.81
N ILE A 14 0.20 -6.05 -8.39
CA ILE A 14 -0.60 -6.88 -9.30
C ILE A 14 -1.77 -6.08 -9.89
N VAL A 15 -2.48 -5.32 -9.06
CA VAL A 15 -3.62 -4.49 -9.50
C VAL A 15 -3.18 -3.43 -10.52
N THR A 16 -2.12 -2.68 -10.24
CA THR A 16 -1.65 -1.62 -11.14
C THR A 16 -1.04 -2.19 -12.42
N ALA A 17 -0.37 -3.34 -12.36
CA ALA A 17 0.11 -4.05 -13.55
C ALA A 17 -1.06 -4.55 -14.43
N ALA A 18 -2.11 -5.11 -13.82
CA ALA A 18 -3.29 -5.56 -14.54
C ALA A 18 -4.00 -4.39 -15.25
N ALA A 19 -4.22 -3.26 -14.56
CA ALA A 19 -4.81 -2.07 -15.15
C ALA A 19 -3.98 -1.52 -16.32
N LYS A 20 -2.65 -1.46 -16.14
CA LYS A 20 -1.71 -1.02 -17.18
C LYS A 20 -1.75 -1.93 -18.42
N SER A 21 -1.94 -3.25 -18.24
CA SER A 21 -1.98 -4.20 -19.36
C SER A 21 -3.14 -3.97 -20.33
N VAL A 22 -4.21 -3.31 -19.88
CA VAL A 22 -5.40 -2.98 -20.68
C VAL A 22 -5.58 -1.48 -20.92
N GLY A 23 -4.58 -0.66 -20.57
CA GLY A 23 -4.61 0.79 -20.79
C GLY A 23 -5.62 1.55 -19.91
N LEU A 24 -6.01 0.99 -18.76
CA LEU A 24 -6.94 1.64 -17.83
C LEU A 24 -6.21 2.37 -16.70
N SER A 25 -6.74 3.54 -16.34
CA SER A 25 -6.24 4.34 -15.21
C SER A 25 -6.92 3.93 -13.90
N THR A 26 -6.12 3.72 -12.85
CA THR A 26 -6.60 3.38 -11.49
C THR A 26 -5.97 4.29 -10.44
N PRO A 27 -6.31 5.59 -10.40
CA PRO A 27 -5.64 6.57 -9.56
C PRO A 27 -5.74 6.28 -8.06
N VAL A 28 -6.88 5.74 -7.61
CA VAL A 28 -7.08 5.34 -6.20
C VAL A 28 -6.19 4.15 -5.83
N ALA A 29 -6.10 3.14 -6.69
CA ALA A 29 -5.24 1.98 -6.45
C ALA A 29 -3.75 2.37 -6.48
N ALA A 30 -3.36 3.25 -7.41
CA ALA A 30 -2.00 3.79 -7.47
C ALA A 30 -1.64 4.59 -6.21
N ALA A 31 -2.56 5.42 -5.71
CA ALA A 31 -2.36 6.13 -4.44
C ALA A 31 -2.21 5.14 -3.27
N ALA A 32 -3.04 4.11 -3.20
CA ALA A 32 -2.94 3.06 -2.18
C ALA A 32 -1.61 2.30 -2.25
N GLU A 33 -1.15 1.93 -3.45
CA GLU A 33 0.17 1.33 -3.68
C GLU A 33 1.29 2.20 -3.09
N GLN A 34 1.26 3.51 -3.34
CA GLN A 34 2.26 4.43 -2.79
C GLN A 34 2.23 4.48 -1.26
N LEU A 35 1.05 4.43 -0.63
CA LEU A 35 0.93 4.39 0.82
C LEU A 35 1.54 3.11 1.41
N TYR A 36 1.27 1.96 0.80
CA TYR A 36 1.86 0.68 1.23
C TYR A 36 3.37 0.65 1.02
N LEU A 37 3.89 1.16 -0.10
CA LEU A 37 5.33 1.30 -0.34
C LEU A 37 6.00 2.19 0.71
N GLN A 38 5.39 3.33 1.06
CA GLN A 38 5.90 4.19 2.13
C GLN A 38 5.89 3.47 3.47
N GLY A 39 4.82 2.74 3.81
CA GLY A 39 4.76 1.93 5.04
C GLY A 39 5.85 0.87 5.10
N ALA A 40 6.09 0.15 4.00
CA ALA A 40 7.16 -0.84 3.92
C ALA A 40 8.55 -0.20 4.09
N ARG A 41 8.80 0.95 3.46
CA ARG A 41 10.05 1.72 3.63
C ARG A 41 10.26 2.22 5.07
N ARG A 42 9.20 2.43 5.83
CA ARG A 42 9.25 2.75 7.28
C ARG A 42 9.43 1.51 8.17
N GLY A 43 9.69 0.33 7.60
CA GLY A 43 9.89 -0.91 8.35
C GLY A 43 8.60 -1.55 8.87
N LEU A 44 7.44 -1.15 8.36
CA LEU A 44 6.14 -1.64 8.84
C LEU A 44 5.68 -2.92 8.10
N GLY A 45 6.49 -3.48 7.20
CA GLY A 45 6.09 -4.58 6.31
C GLY A 45 5.51 -5.81 7.02
N ALA A 46 6.05 -6.17 8.19
CA ALA A 46 5.56 -7.30 8.98
C ALA A 46 4.35 -7.00 9.88
N LYS A 47 3.96 -5.72 9.99
CA LYS A 47 2.80 -5.30 10.79
C LYS A 47 1.51 -5.51 10.00
N ASP A 48 0.40 -5.40 10.72
CA ASP A 48 -0.93 -5.46 10.13
C ASP A 48 -1.10 -4.38 9.06
N ASP A 49 -1.80 -4.69 7.96
CA ASP A 49 -2.03 -3.75 6.86
C ASP A 49 -2.72 -2.45 7.31
N SER A 50 -3.55 -2.51 8.36
CA SER A 50 -4.18 -1.32 8.96
C SER A 50 -3.17 -0.30 9.47
N THR A 51 -1.90 -0.70 9.70
CA THR A 51 -0.80 0.21 10.08
C THR A 51 -0.51 1.24 8.99
N VAL A 52 -1.00 1.06 7.76
CA VAL A 52 -0.92 2.07 6.70
C VAL A 52 -1.50 3.42 7.12
N ILE A 53 -2.43 3.47 8.08
CA ILE A 53 -2.94 4.74 8.64
C ILE A 53 -1.83 5.62 9.21
N THR A 54 -0.77 5.02 9.76
CA THR A 54 0.39 5.74 10.32
C THR A 54 1.25 6.41 9.24
N VAL A 55 1.02 6.08 7.97
CA VAL A 55 1.72 6.73 6.85
C VAL A 55 1.25 8.17 6.66
N ILE A 56 -0.05 8.41 6.90
CA ILE A 56 -0.74 9.69 6.66
C ILE A 56 -1.22 10.38 7.93
N ALA A 57 -1.24 9.66 9.06
CA ALA A 57 -1.60 10.26 10.34
C ALA A 57 -0.60 11.36 10.70
N PRO A 58 -1.08 12.55 11.13
CA PRO A 58 -0.19 13.58 11.63
C PRO A 58 0.54 13.09 12.88
N GLU A 59 1.78 13.56 13.07
CA GLU A 59 2.46 13.41 14.36
C GLU A 59 1.62 14.12 15.43
N ARG A 60 1.47 13.48 16.59
CA ARG A 60 0.77 14.09 17.72
C ARG A 60 1.82 14.86 18.51
N ASP A 61 1.72 16.18 18.48
CA ASP A 61 2.42 17.09 19.40
C ASP A 61 2.01 16.83 20.85
#